data_AF-A0A974GYU2-F1
#
_entry.id   AF-A0A974GYU2-F1
#
_cell.length_a   1.000
_cell.length_b   1.000
_cell.length_c   1.000
_cell.angle_alpha   90.00
_cell.angle_beta   90.00
_cell.angle_gamma   90.00
#
_symmetry.space_group_name_H-M   'P 1'
#
loop_
_entity.id
_entity.type
_entity.pdbx_description
1 polymer ?
#
loop_
_entity_poly.entity_id
_entity_poly.type
_entity_poly.pdbx_seq_one_letter_code
_entity_poly.pdbx_strand_id
1 'polypeptide(L)'
;MSSRFDSFSNKDQTLVVQFSVKHEQNIDCGGGYVKLFPAALEQTEMHGESEYNIMFGPDICGPPTKKVHVIFQYKKKNLQINKDIRCKVSANADLDITLYNF
;
A
#
# COMPACT_ATOMS: atom_id res chain seq x y z
N MET A 1 -7.54 -0.01 -10.51
CA MET A 1 -8.02 -1.41 -10.46
C MET A 1 -8.25 -1.81 -9.02
N SER A 2 -9.30 -2.59 -8.74
CA SER A 2 -9.58 -3.20 -7.44
C SER A 2 -10.13 -4.61 -7.62
N SER A 3 -10.04 -5.45 -6.60
CA SER A 3 -10.62 -6.80 -6.57
C SER A 3 -11.48 -6.95 -5.33
N ARG A 4 -12.67 -7.54 -5.46
CA ARG A 4 -13.61 -7.76 -4.36
C ARG A 4 -13.45 -9.17 -3.80
N PHE A 5 -13.61 -9.28 -2.49
CA PHE A 5 -13.64 -10.53 -1.73
C PHE A 5 -14.76 -10.44 -0.68
N ASP A 6 -15.08 -11.56 -0.03
CA ASP A 6 -16.13 -11.61 1.00
C ASP A 6 -15.82 -10.65 2.15
N SER A 7 -16.82 -9.85 2.55
CA SER A 7 -16.65 -8.88 3.61
C SER A 7 -16.34 -9.55 4.94
N PHE A 8 -15.38 -9.01 5.69
CA PHE A 8 -15.05 -9.48 7.02
C PHE A 8 -14.69 -8.30 7.95
N SER A 9 -14.53 -8.59 9.24
CA SER A 9 -13.99 -7.67 10.24
C SER A 9 -12.79 -8.31 10.93
N ASN A 10 -11.74 -7.53 11.16
CA ASN A 10 -10.58 -7.95 11.95
C ASN A 10 -10.71 -7.61 13.44
N LYS A 11 -11.92 -7.29 13.93
CA LYS A 11 -12.12 -7.03 15.35
C LYS A 11 -11.70 -8.25 16.17
N ASP A 12 -10.89 -8.01 17.21
CA ASP A 12 -10.35 -9.03 18.12
C ASP A 12 -9.52 -10.14 17.41
N GLN A 13 -9.04 -9.86 16.20
CA GLN A 13 -8.28 -10.78 15.36
C GLN A 13 -7.09 -10.08 14.72
N THR A 14 -6.03 -10.84 14.43
CA THR A 14 -4.89 -10.34 13.66
C THR A 14 -5.26 -10.27 12.18
N LEU A 15 -5.02 -9.11 11.56
CA LEU A 15 -5.06 -8.94 10.12
C LEU A 15 -3.63 -9.03 9.57
N VAL A 16 -3.43 -9.82 8.52
CA VAL A 16 -2.17 -9.88 7.77
C VAL A 16 -2.45 -9.47 6.33
N VAL A 17 -1.66 -8.52 5.81
CA VAL A 17 -1.71 -8.12 4.39
C VAL A 17 -0.35 -8.38 3.77
N GLN A 18 -0.32 -9.28 2.79
CA GLN A 18 0.93 -9.67 2.15
C GLN A 18 0.80 -9.64 0.63
N PHE A 19 1.78 -9.02 -0.02
CA PHE A 19 1.91 -9.00 -1.47
C PHE A 19 3.38 -8.79 -1.88
N SER A 20 3.68 -9.11 -3.13
CA SER A 20 4.99 -8.92 -3.72
C SER A 20 5.00 -7.80 -4.74
N VAL A 21 6.03 -6.95 -4.71
CA VAL A 21 6.25 -5.90 -5.71
C VAL A 21 7.57 -6.13 -6.42
N LYS A 22 7.55 -6.04 -7.74
CA LYS A 22 8.73 -5.96 -8.59
C LYS A 22 8.59 -4.72 -9.46
N HIS A 23 9.58 -3.83 -9.40
CA HIS A 23 9.68 -2.71 -10.34
C HIS A 23 10.69 -3.13 -11.41
N GLU A 24 10.20 -3.71 -12.51
CA GLU A 24 11.05 -4.17 -13.62
C GLU A 24 11.63 -2.98 -14.40
N GLN A 25 10.82 -1.94 -14.52
CA GLN A 25 11.28 -0.64 -14.96
C GLN A 25 12.15 -0.03 -13.85
N ASN A 26 13.25 0.62 -14.25
CA ASN A 26 14.03 1.50 -13.37
C ASN A 26 13.16 2.69 -12.94
N ILE A 27 12.30 2.46 -11.94
CA ILE A 27 11.26 3.41 -11.53
C ILE A 27 11.90 4.65 -10.92
N ASP A 28 11.56 5.80 -11.47
CA ASP A 28 11.96 7.11 -11.00
C ASP A 28 10.93 7.67 -10.01
N CYS A 29 9.63 7.58 -10.34
CA CYS A 29 8.54 7.94 -9.45
C CYS A 29 7.27 7.09 -9.68
N GLY A 30 6.79 6.42 -8.64
CA GLY A 30 5.52 5.71 -8.60
C GLY A 30 5.31 4.91 -7.31
N GLY A 31 4.03 4.66 -7.01
CA GLY A 31 3.59 3.87 -5.86
C GLY A 31 3.41 2.40 -6.20
N GLY A 32 3.82 1.53 -5.28
CA GLY A 32 3.60 0.08 -5.32
C GLY A 32 2.74 -0.42 -4.15
N TYR A 33 1.94 0.45 -3.54
CA TYR A 33 1.11 0.15 -2.37
C TYR A 33 -0.30 -0.32 -2.72
N VAL A 34 -0.95 -0.98 -1.77
CA VAL A 34 -2.36 -1.38 -1.83
C VAL A 34 -3.21 -0.56 -0.86
N LYS A 35 -4.51 -0.47 -1.14
CA LYS A 35 -5.53 0.08 -0.25
C LYS A 35 -6.56 -0.99 0.07
N LEU A 36 -6.90 -1.15 1.34
CA LEU A 36 -8.04 -1.95 1.79
C LEU A 36 -9.24 -1.04 2.02
N PHE A 37 -10.33 -1.32 1.32
CA PHE A 37 -11.53 -0.49 1.31
C PHE A 37 -12.65 -1.10 2.15
N PRO A 38 -13.59 -0.28 2.68
CA PRO A 38 -14.83 -0.80 3.22
C PRO A 38 -15.67 -1.46 2.12
N ALA A 39 -16.55 -2.40 2.49
CA ALA A 39 -17.41 -3.13 1.54
C ALA A 39 -18.33 -2.22 0.71
N ALA A 40 -18.63 -1.02 1.24
CA ALA A 40 -19.45 0.02 0.62
C ALA A 40 -18.77 0.78 -0.53
N LEU A 41 -17.51 0.47 -0.85
CA LEU A 41 -16.86 1.07 -2.03
C LEU A 41 -17.55 0.61 -3.31
N GLU A 42 -17.94 1.58 -4.14
CA GLU A 42 -18.31 1.38 -5.54
C GLU A 42 -17.03 1.28 -6.40
N GLN A 43 -16.72 0.09 -6.90
CA GLN A 43 -15.44 -0.18 -7.57
C GLN A 43 -15.27 0.58 -8.90
N THR A 44 -16.37 0.89 -9.58
CA THR A 44 -16.37 1.67 -10.84
C THR A 44 -16.01 3.14 -10.60
N GLU A 45 -16.32 3.65 -9.40
CA GLU A 45 -16.06 5.03 -8.99
C GLU A 45 -14.77 5.15 -8.17
N MET A 46 -13.94 4.12 -8.10
CA MET A 46 -12.73 4.14 -7.27
C MET A 46 -11.68 5.10 -7.84
N HIS A 47 -11.20 6.03 -7.00
CA HIS A 47 -10.14 6.99 -7.31
C HIS A 47 -9.16 7.20 -6.14
N GLY A 48 -8.21 8.12 -6.32
CA GLY A 48 -7.14 8.38 -5.34
C GLY A 48 -7.62 8.86 -3.98
N GLU A 49 -8.77 9.52 -3.92
CA GLU A 49 -9.33 10.12 -2.69
C GLU A 49 -10.46 9.30 -2.07
N SER A 50 -10.84 8.17 -2.70
CA SER A 50 -11.86 7.27 -2.15
C SER A 50 -11.45 6.81 -0.74
N GLU A 51 -12.42 6.80 0.18
CA GLU A 51 -12.21 6.43 1.58
C GLU A 51 -11.73 4.97 1.70
N TYR A 52 -10.61 4.76 2.39
CA TYR A 52 -10.03 3.45 2.65
C TYR A 52 -9.83 3.23 4.16
N ASN A 53 -9.69 1.98 4.57
CA ASN A 53 -9.41 1.61 5.97
C ASN A 53 -7.89 1.60 6.24
N ILE A 54 -7.12 0.98 5.33
CA ILE A 54 -5.66 0.81 5.44
C ILE A 54 -5.02 1.07 4.08
N MET A 55 -3.87 1.76 4.06
CA MET A 55 -2.98 1.83 2.89
C MET A 55 -1.59 1.35 3.30
N PHE A 56 -1.06 0.39 2.56
CA PHE A 56 0.20 -0.27 2.89
C PHE A 56 1.05 -0.57 1.64
N GLY A 57 2.34 -0.22 1.68
CA GLY A 57 3.32 -0.64 0.67
C GLY A 57 4.34 0.42 0.26
N PRO A 58 5.24 0.10 -0.69
CA PRO A 58 6.32 0.98 -1.11
C PRO A 58 5.83 2.17 -1.92
N ASP A 59 6.54 3.29 -1.77
CA ASP A 59 6.40 4.49 -2.57
C ASP A 59 7.79 5.08 -2.86
N ILE A 60 8.10 5.17 -4.14
CA ILE A 60 9.38 5.65 -4.66
C ILE A 60 9.08 6.90 -5.47
N CYS A 61 9.70 8.03 -5.15
CA CYS A 61 9.64 9.23 -5.97
C CYS A 61 10.93 10.04 -5.83
N GLY A 62 11.84 9.80 -6.78
CA GLY A 62 13.18 10.34 -6.82
C GLY A 62 14.07 9.92 -5.64
N PRO A 63 15.21 10.60 -5.44
CA PRO A 63 16.09 10.39 -4.30
C PRO A 63 15.44 10.58 -2.90
N PRO A 64 14.54 11.57 -2.66
CA PRO A 64 14.08 11.88 -1.31
C PRO A 64 12.96 10.96 -0.82
N THR A 65 12.19 10.34 -1.71
CA THR A 65 11.03 9.54 -1.33
C THR A 65 11.28 8.08 -1.65
N LYS A 66 11.64 7.30 -0.63
CA LYS A 66 11.84 5.86 -0.70
C LYS A 66 11.35 5.21 0.58
N LYS A 67 10.03 5.14 0.75
CA LYS A 67 9.39 4.73 2.01
C LYS A 67 8.31 3.69 1.83
N VAL A 68 7.98 3.01 2.91
CA VAL A 68 6.80 2.15 3.02
C VAL A 68 5.72 2.93 3.74
N HIS A 69 4.61 3.19 3.06
CA HIS A 69 3.44 3.74 3.71
C HIS A 69 2.80 2.69 4.59
N VAL A 70 2.44 3.08 5.81
CA VAL A 70 1.51 2.37 6.69
C VAL A 70 0.56 3.44 7.19
N ILE A 71 -0.65 3.46 6.65
CA ILE A 71 -1.63 4.51 6.93
C ILE A 71 -2.93 3.86 7.39
N PHE A 72 -3.43 4.32 8.54
CA PHE A 72 -4.71 3.91 9.10
C PHE A 72 -5.71 5.05 8.99
N GLN A 73 -6.92 4.76 8.55
CA GLN A 73 -8.01 5.71 8.65
C GLN A 73 -8.65 5.61 10.04
N TYR A 74 -8.65 6.73 10.76
CA TYR A 74 -9.27 6.83 12.07
C TYR A 74 -9.99 8.17 12.20
N LYS A 75 -11.28 8.13 12.56
CA LYS A 75 -12.13 9.32 12.68
C LYS A 75 -12.07 10.20 11.42
N LYS A 76 -12.16 9.57 10.22
CA LYS A 76 -12.08 10.25 8.91
C LYS A 76 -10.75 10.97 8.63
N LYS A 77 -9.68 10.62 9.34
CA LYS A 77 -8.33 11.12 9.09
C LYS A 77 -7.40 9.97 8.76
N ASN A 78 -6.56 10.18 7.75
CA ASN A 78 -5.52 9.24 7.36
C ASN A 78 -4.28 9.50 8.21
N LEU A 79 -4.06 8.63 9.21
CA LEU A 79 -2.94 8.71 10.14
C LEU A 79 -1.76 7.90 9.57
N GLN A 80 -0.66 8.58 9.26
CA GLN A 80 0.57 7.94 8.82
C GLN A 80 1.35 7.42 10.03
N ILE A 81 2.09 6.33 9.85
CA ILE A 81 3.06 5.88 10.84
C ILE A 81 4.15 6.94 11.06
N ASN A 82 4.59 7.10 12.31
CA ASN A 82 5.65 8.05 12.67
C ASN A 82 7.07 7.51 12.42
N LYS A 83 7.20 6.21 12.09
CA LYS A 83 8.47 5.56 11.81
C LYS A 83 8.76 5.63 10.33
N ASP A 84 9.96 6.08 9.97
CA ASP A 84 10.43 5.98 8.61
C ASP A 84 10.88 4.53 8.33
N ILE A 85 10.23 3.90 7.35
CA ILE A 85 10.52 2.54 6.90
C ILE A 85 10.97 2.65 5.46
N ARG A 86 12.26 2.41 5.21
CA ARG A 86 12.82 2.54 3.86
C ARG A 86 12.36 1.39 2.97
N CYS A 87 11.91 1.70 1.75
CA CYS A 87 11.59 0.67 0.76
C CYS A 87 12.85 0.11 0.10
N LYS A 88 12.81 -1.16 -0.32
CA LYS A 88 13.89 -1.75 -1.12
C LYS A 88 13.90 -1.09 -2.50
N VAL A 89 15.04 -0.57 -2.90
CA VAL A 89 15.33 -0.05 -4.25
C VAL A 89 16.55 -0.81 -4.74
N SER A 90 16.36 -1.68 -5.73
CA SER A 90 17.48 -2.40 -6.33
C SER A 90 18.32 -1.44 -7.19
N ALA A 91 19.64 -1.57 -7.14
CA ALA A 91 20.55 -0.89 -8.08
C ALA A 91 20.52 -1.54 -9.47
N ASN A 92 20.06 -2.81 -9.55
CA ASN A 92 19.90 -3.56 -10.78
C ASN A 92 18.41 -3.81 -11.01
N ALA A 93 17.87 -3.26 -12.11
CA ALA A 93 16.46 -3.31 -12.50
C ALA A 93 15.87 -4.74 -12.59
N ASP A 94 16.73 -5.76 -12.71
CA ASP A 94 16.31 -7.00 -13.35
C ASP A 94 15.78 -8.14 -12.47
N LEU A 95 15.99 -8.24 -11.14
CA LEU A 95 15.80 -9.58 -10.51
C LEU A 95 15.06 -9.71 -9.16
N ASP A 96 14.89 -8.68 -8.34
CA ASP A 96 14.40 -8.93 -6.97
C ASP A 96 12.92 -8.58 -6.77
N ILE A 97 12.08 -9.61 -6.80
CA ILE A 97 10.72 -9.55 -6.23
C ILE A 97 10.85 -9.29 -4.72
N THR A 98 10.21 -8.24 -4.22
CA THR A 98 10.23 -7.90 -2.78
C THR A 98 8.88 -8.22 -2.14
N LEU A 99 8.90 -9.00 -1.06
CA LEU A 99 7.71 -9.33 -0.27
C LEU A 99 7.48 -8.25 0.80
N TYR A 100 6.27 -7.71 0.83
CA TYR A 100 5.81 -6.77 1.86
C TYR A 100 4.75 -7.47 2.71
N ASN A 101 4.93 -7.42 4.03
CA ASN A 101 4.03 -8.02 5.03
C ASN A 101 3.73 -6.98 6.11
N PHE A 102 2.45 -6.75 6.36
CA PHE A 102 1.89 -5.91 7.41
C PHE A 102 1.06 -6.76 8.36
#